data_AF-A0A3L7PE98-F1
#
_entry.id   AF-A0A3L7PE98-F1
#
_cell.length_a   1.000
_cell.length_b   1.000
_cell.length_c   1.000
_cell.angle_alpha   90.00
_cell.angle_beta   90.00
_cell.angle_gamma   90.00
#
_symmetry.space_group_name_H-M   'P 1'
#
loop_
_entity.id
_entity.type
_entity.pdbx_description
1 polymer ?
#
loop_
_entity_poly.entity_id
_entity_poly.type
_entity_poly.pdbx_seq_one_letter_code
_entity_poly.pdbx_strand_id
1 'polypeptide(L)'
;MLAKPSFVSVMVGLAQTKPQLTIVDEEVGSPTYTRDVAEATARLLTEQFPLGIYHLVNEGPGVTWYGFAEEFFKLLGIQTPRKPVTSAAFPKPARRPAFAPLINTKFPPLRSRLDALRAFFHDCPPAA
;
A
#
# COMPACT_ATOMS: atom_id res chain seq x y z
N MET A 1 12.46 17.36 -7.53
CA MET A 1 12.77 16.05 -6.91
C MET A 1 11.60 15.12 -7.25
N LEU A 2 11.72 14.19 -8.19
CA LEU A 2 10.64 13.23 -8.45
C LEU A 2 10.76 12.06 -7.47
N ALA A 3 9.87 12.02 -6.49
CA ALA A 3 9.72 10.85 -5.64
C ALA A 3 9.34 9.64 -6.51
N LYS A 4 9.85 8.46 -6.15
CA LYS A 4 9.50 7.21 -6.82
C LYS A 4 7.97 7.00 -6.76
N PRO A 5 7.30 6.68 -7.88
CA PRO A 5 5.87 6.46 -7.86
C PRO A 5 5.49 5.28 -6.96
N SER A 6 4.35 5.40 -6.28
CA SER A 6 3.81 4.33 -5.43
C SER A 6 3.34 3.14 -6.27
N PHE A 7 3.18 1.98 -5.65
CA PHE A 7 2.57 0.82 -6.30
C PHE A 7 1.18 1.14 -6.88
N VAL A 8 0.36 1.87 -6.13
CA VAL A 8 -0.98 2.31 -6.56
C VAL A 8 -0.89 3.13 -7.85
N SER A 9 -0.05 4.17 -7.86
CA SER A 9 0.15 5.05 -9.03
C SER A 9 0.64 4.27 -10.25
N VAL A 10 1.60 3.35 -10.06
CA VAL A 10 2.12 2.52 -11.15
C VAL A 10 1.03 1.60 -11.72
N MET A 11 0.26 0.92 -10.87
CA MET A 11 -0.78 -0.01 -11.31
C MET A 11 -1.93 0.70 -12.03
N VAL A 12 -2.35 1.87 -11.54
CA VAL A 12 -3.38 2.69 -12.20
C VAL A 12 -2.90 3.15 -13.58
N GLY A 13 -1.66 3.63 -13.71
CA GLY A 13 -1.11 4.02 -15.01
C GLY A 13 -0.93 2.84 -15.98
N LEU A 14 -0.53 1.67 -15.48
CA LEU A 14 -0.46 0.46 -16.32
C LEU A 14 -1.83 -0.01 -16.77
N ALA A 15 -2.87 0.14 -15.94
CA ALA A 15 -4.23 -0.26 -16.30
C ALA A 15 -4.80 0.52 -17.50
N GLN A 16 -4.32 1.74 -17.75
CA GLN A 16 -4.70 2.56 -18.89
C GLN A 16 -4.04 2.13 -20.21
N THR A 17 -2.90 1.45 -20.14
CA THR A 17 -2.05 1.18 -21.31
C THR A 17 -1.93 -0.30 -21.65
N LYS A 18 -2.21 -1.19 -20.70
CA LYS A 18 -2.07 -2.64 -20.86
C LYS A 18 -3.43 -3.30 -21.03
N PRO A 19 -3.58 -4.26 -21.98
CA PRO A 19 -4.81 -5.03 -22.12
C PRO A 19 -5.04 -6.02 -20.97
N GLN A 20 -3.98 -6.37 -20.23
CA GLN A 20 -4.04 -7.23 -19.05
C GLN A 20 -2.84 -6.94 -18.13
N LEU A 21 -3.06 -7.04 -16.82
CA LEU A 21 -2.03 -6.93 -15.80
C LEU A 21 -1.69 -8.29 -15.19
N THR A 22 -0.45 -8.45 -14.74
CA THR A 22 0.00 -9.57 -13.90
C THR A 22 0.54 -8.99 -12.60
N ILE A 23 0.07 -9.52 -11.47
CA ILE A 23 0.37 -8.96 -10.14
C ILE A 23 0.68 -10.10 -9.18
N VAL A 24 1.72 -9.93 -8.35
CA VAL A 24 2.19 -10.97 -7.41
C VAL A 24 1.15 -11.24 -6.33
N ASP A 25 0.88 -12.53 -6.05
CA ASP A 25 -0.10 -12.97 -5.05
C ASP A 25 0.48 -13.89 -3.96
N GLU A 26 1.79 -13.79 -3.71
CA GLU A 26 2.50 -14.58 -2.68
C GLU A 26 3.16 -13.73 -1.58
N GLU A 27 3.27 -12.41 -1.80
CA GLU A 27 3.91 -11.48 -0.87
C GLU A 27 2.85 -10.70 -0.10
N VAL A 28 2.65 -11.03 1.18
CA VAL A 28 1.68 -10.37 2.07
C VAL A 28 2.35 -9.23 2.84
N GLY A 29 1.72 -8.06 2.88
CA GLY A 29 2.20 -6.90 3.64
C GLY A 29 1.08 -6.00 4.17
N SER A 30 1.48 -4.84 4.71
CA SER A 30 0.57 -3.80 5.23
C SER A 30 0.72 -2.50 4.42
N PRO A 31 -0.02 -2.34 3.31
CA PRO A 31 0.01 -1.10 2.54
C PRO A 31 -0.33 0.09 3.41
N THR A 32 0.54 1.11 3.40
CA THR A 32 0.46 2.24 4.32
C THR A 32 0.65 3.55 3.56
N TYR A 33 -0.24 4.51 3.80
CA TYR A 33 -0.19 5.84 3.20
C TYR A 33 0.84 6.72 3.92
N THR A 34 1.72 7.36 3.14
CA THR A 34 2.82 8.17 3.67
C THR A 34 2.37 9.37 4.49
N ARG A 35 1.22 9.98 4.17
CA ARG A 35 0.65 11.07 4.98
C ARG A 35 0.35 10.59 6.40
N ASP A 36 -0.22 9.40 6.54
CA ASP A 36 -0.62 8.85 7.84
C ASP A 36 0.60 8.54 8.70
N VAL A 37 1.66 8.02 8.09
CA VAL A 37 2.94 7.79 8.78
C VAL A 37 3.58 9.12 9.19
N ALA A 38 3.54 10.13 8.33
CA ALA A 38 4.11 11.44 8.64
C ALA A 38 3.37 12.13 9.80
N GLU A 39 2.03 12.11 9.79
CA GLU A 39 1.20 12.64 10.86
C GLU A 39 1.42 11.87 12.17
N ALA A 40 1.45 10.54 12.13
CA ALA A 40 1.74 9.71 13.30
C ALA A 40 3.16 9.95 13.84
N THR A 41 4.15 10.13 12.96
CA THR A 41 5.52 10.46 13.35
C THR A 41 5.58 11.82 14.04
N ALA A 42 4.87 12.83 13.52
CA ALA A 42 4.80 14.14 14.17
C ALA A 42 4.21 14.02 15.58
N ARG A 43 3.13 13.24 15.75
CA ARG A 43 2.51 12.98 17.05
C ARG A 43 3.46 12.28 18.03
N LEU A 44 4.24 11.29 17.57
CA LEU A 44 5.27 10.65 18.41
C LEU A 44 6.26 11.67 18.98
N LEU A 45 6.60 12.71 18.21
CA LEU A 45 7.55 13.74 18.61
C LEU A 45 6.91 14.81 19.53
N THR A 46 5.60 15.06 19.41
CA THR A 46 4.94 16.18 20.10
C THR A 46 4.11 15.75 21.31
N GLU A 47 3.60 14.52 21.35
CA GLU A 47 2.65 14.04 22.37
C GLU A 47 3.31 13.20 23.49
N GLN A 48 4.62 13.37 23.73
CA GLN A 48 5.36 12.74 24.85
C GLN A 48 5.24 11.20 24.90
N PHE A 49 5.19 10.53 23.75
CA PHE A 49 5.23 9.07 23.68
C PHE A 49 6.56 8.52 24.25
N PRO A 50 6.57 7.34 24.90
CA PRO A 50 7.80 6.72 25.36
C PRO A 50 8.80 6.49 24.23
N LEU A 51 10.10 6.68 24.48
CA LEU A 51 11.12 6.35 23.49
C LEU A 51 11.12 4.85 23.17
N GLY A 52 11.30 4.51 21.90
CA GLY A 52 11.41 3.11 21.48
C GLY A 52 11.06 2.88 20.02
N ILE A 53 10.82 1.60 19.71
CA ILE A 53 10.48 1.12 18.37
C ILE A 53 8.96 1.05 18.22
N TYR A 54 8.46 1.62 17.12
CA TYR A 54 7.04 1.70 16.76
C TYR A 54 6.79 1.09 15.38
N HIS A 55 5.64 0.42 15.22
CA HIS A 55 5.11 0.07 13.91
C HIS A 55 3.95 1.00 13.58
N LEU A 56 4.12 1.80 12.53
CA LEU A 56 3.10 2.73 12.05
C LEU A 56 2.62 2.22 10.69
N VAL A 57 1.52 1.48 10.70
CA VAL A 57 0.88 0.91 9.51
C VAL A 57 -0.61 1.19 9.53
N ASN A 58 -1.22 1.35 8.35
CA ASN A 58 -2.67 1.48 8.26
C ASN A 58 -3.36 0.19 8.72
N GLU A 59 -4.50 0.33 9.40
CA GLU A 59 -5.22 -0.80 9.99
C GLU A 59 -5.84 -1.71 8.93
N GLY A 60 -5.92 -2.99 9.29
CA GLY A 60 -6.51 -4.06 8.48
C GLY A 60 -5.63 -5.32 8.45
N PRO A 61 -6.20 -6.46 8.02
CA PRO A 61 -5.41 -7.66 7.82
C PRO A 61 -4.35 -7.44 6.73
N GLY A 62 -3.24 -8.17 6.83
CA GLY A 62 -2.24 -8.23 5.77
C GLY A 62 -2.86 -8.63 4.43
N VAL A 63 -2.36 -8.05 3.35
CA VAL A 63 -2.89 -8.28 1.99
C VAL A 63 -1.74 -8.51 1.01
N THR A 64 -1.97 -9.34 -0.01
CA THR A 64 -1.03 -9.51 -1.12
C THR A 64 -1.00 -8.29 -2.04
N TRP A 65 0.00 -8.17 -2.91
CA TRP A 65 -0.02 -7.11 -3.94
C TRP A 65 -1.24 -7.23 -4.86
N TYR A 66 -1.62 -8.45 -5.25
CA TYR A 66 -2.81 -8.72 -6.04
C TYR A 66 -4.08 -8.30 -5.27
N GLY A 67 -4.26 -8.77 -4.03
CA GLY A 67 -5.40 -8.39 -3.20
C GLY A 67 -5.49 -6.87 -2.94
N PHE A 68 -4.36 -6.19 -2.76
CA PHE A 68 -4.34 -4.73 -2.61
C PHE A 68 -4.75 -4.02 -3.90
N ALA A 69 -4.34 -4.55 -5.05
CA ALA A 69 -4.73 -4.05 -6.36
C ALA A 69 -6.22 -4.21 -6.63
N GLU A 70 -6.81 -5.36 -6.25
CA GLU A 70 -8.26 -5.58 -6.34
C GLU A 70 -9.05 -4.46 -5.64
N GLU A 71 -8.60 -4.05 -4.45
CA GLU A 71 -9.30 -3.06 -3.64
C GLU A 71 -9.31 -1.67 -4.29
N PHE A 72 -8.15 -1.17 -4.71
CA PHE A 72 -8.12 0.15 -5.32
C PHE A 72 -8.68 0.16 -6.75
N PHE A 73 -8.58 -0.94 -7.50
CA PHE A 73 -9.26 -1.04 -8.80
C PHE A 73 -10.78 -1.06 -8.64
N LYS A 74 -11.30 -1.74 -7.60
CA LYS A 74 -12.72 -1.71 -7.26
C LYS A 74 -13.19 -0.30 -6.88
N LEU A 75 -12.40 0.44 -6.10
CA LEU A 75 -12.71 1.83 -5.74
C LEU A 75 -12.78 2.75 -6.97
N LEU A 76 -11.87 2.56 -7.93
CA LEU A 76 -11.77 3.37 -9.14
C LEU A 76 -12.66 2.89 -10.29
N GLY A 77 -13.36 1.77 -10.14
CA GLY A 77 -14.17 1.18 -11.22
C GLY A 77 -13.35 0.64 -12.40
N ILE A 78 -12.04 0.40 -12.23
CA ILE A 78 -11.13 -0.05 -13.28
C ILE A 78 -11.39 -1.53 -13.60
N GLN A 79 -11.71 -1.81 -14.86
CA GLN A 79 -12.09 -3.15 -15.35
C GLN A 79 -10.94 -3.91 -16.04
N THR A 80 -9.74 -3.33 -16.12
CA THR A 80 -8.61 -3.97 -16.80
C THR A 80 -8.37 -5.37 -16.24
N PRO A 81 -8.38 -6.42 -17.10
CA PRO A 81 -8.16 -7.79 -16.68
C PRO A 81 -6.84 -7.95 -15.93
N ARG A 82 -6.82 -8.77 -14.89
CA ARG A 82 -5.63 -8.99 -14.06
C ARG A 82 -5.52 -10.43 -13.59
N LYS A 83 -4.29 -10.94 -13.59
CA LYS A 83 -3.98 -12.32 -13.20
C LYS A 83 -3.01 -12.35 -12.01
N PRO A 84 -3.30 -13.16 -10.97
CA PRO A 84 -2.33 -13.42 -9.93
C PRO A 84 -1.18 -14.25 -10.50
N VAL A 85 0.05 -13.93 -10.09
CA VAL A 85 1.26 -14.68 -10.45
C VAL A 85 2.13 -14.89 -9.21
N THR A 86 3.04 -15.86 -9.30
CA THR A 86 4.05 -16.07 -8.27
C THR A 86 5.13 -14.99 -8.33
N SER A 87 5.87 -14.83 -7.24
CA SER A 87 7.03 -13.93 -7.17
C SER A 87 8.11 -14.26 -8.21
N ALA A 88 8.17 -15.51 -8.69
CA ALA A 88 9.08 -15.95 -9.73
C ALA A 88 8.85 -15.26 -11.10
N ALA A 89 7.65 -14.73 -11.35
CA ALA A 89 7.36 -13.96 -12.57
C ALA A 89 8.10 -12.61 -12.62
N PHE A 90 8.57 -12.12 -11.46
CA PHE A 90 9.27 -10.84 -11.34
C PHE A 90 10.56 -11.01 -10.52
N PRO A 91 11.60 -11.67 -11.08
CA PRO A 91 12.85 -11.92 -10.37
C PRO A 91 13.50 -10.59 -9.99
N LYS A 92 13.91 -10.48 -8.72
CA LYS A 92 14.57 -9.30 -8.15
C LYS A 92 15.89 -9.70 -7.50
N PRO A 93 16.92 -8.84 -7.55
CA PRO A 93 18.18 -9.11 -6.85
C PRO A 93 18.00 -9.29 -5.33
N ALA A 94 17.07 -8.55 -4.73
CA ALA A 94 16.75 -8.67 -3.31
C ALA A 94 15.59 -9.64 -3.07
N ARG A 95 15.79 -10.59 -2.15
CA ARG A 95 14.73 -11.50 -1.67
C ARG A 95 13.68 -10.71 -0.89
N ARG A 96 12.41 -10.89 -1.22
CA ARG A 96 11.28 -10.34 -0.46
C ARG A 96 10.72 -11.39 0.51
N PRO A 97 10.32 -11.00 1.73
CA PRO A 97 9.61 -11.89 2.63
C PRO A 97 8.22 -12.22 2.05
N ALA A 98 7.79 -13.48 2.20
CA ALA A 98 6.44 -13.89 1.81
C ALA A 98 5.37 -13.31 2.75
N PHE A 99 5.73 -13.03 4.01
CA PHE A 99 4.83 -12.49 5.03
C PHE A 99 5.54 -11.40 5.83
N ALA A 100 5.09 -10.16 5.66
CA ALA A 100 5.58 -8.98 6.38
C ALA A 100 4.49 -8.02 6.93
N PRO A 101 3.25 -8.43 7.25
CA PRO A 101 2.37 -7.58 8.05
C PRO A 101 3.00 -7.23 9.41
N LEU A 102 2.79 -5.99 9.85
CA LEU A 102 3.29 -5.49 11.14
C LEU A 102 2.13 -5.34 12.12
N ILE A 103 2.38 -5.66 13.39
CA ILE A 103 1.43 -5.44 14.49
C ILE A 103 1.81 -4.14 15.20
N ASN A 104 0.87 -3.20 15.28
CA ASN A 104 1.01 -1.99 16.10
C ASN A 104 0.59 -2.31 17.55
N THR A 105 1.50 -2.08 18.49
CA THR A 105 1.30 -2.38 19.93
C THR A 105 1.51 -1.18 20.84
N LYS A 106 1.98 -0.04 20.31
CA LYS A 106 2.45 1.10 21.11
C LYS A 106 1.91 2.45 20.67
N PHE A 107 1.25 2.53 19.51
CA PHE A 107 0.65 3.76 19.01
C PHE A 107 -0.86 3.57 18.84
N PRO A 108 -1.69 4.61 18.96
CA PRO A 108 -3.10 4.53 18.59
C PRO A 108 -3.25 3.99 17.15
N PRO A 109 -4.26 3.15 16.86
CA PRO A 109 -4.47 2.63 15.51
C PRO A 109 -4.56 3.75 14.48
N LEU A 110 -3.88 3.59 13.34
CA LEU A 110 -4.06 4.48 12.19
C LEU A 110 -5.40 4.20 11.52
N ARG A 111 -5.86 5.07 10.60
CA ARG A 111 -7.07 4.79 9.82
C ARG A 111 -6.96 3.48 9.04
N SER A 112 -8.11 2.91 8.70
CA SER A 112 -8.18 1.71 7.88
C SER A 112 -7.47 1.93 6.54
N ARG A 113 -6.86 0.87 6.00
CA ARG A 113 -6.22 0.91 4.67
C ARG A 113 -7.19 1.36 3.58
N LEU A 114 -8.48 1.06 3.68
CA LEU A 114 -9.49 1.49 2.72
C LEU A 114 -9.73 3.00 2.79
N ASP A 115 -9.78 3.58 3.99
CA ASP A 115 -9.90 5.03 4.15
C ASP A 115 -8.62 5.75 3.75
N ALA A 116 -7.46 5.14 3.99
CA ALA A 116 -6.18 5.63 3.51
C ALA A 116 -6.12 5.68 1.97
N LEU A 117 -6.66 4.67 1.28
CA LEU A 117 -6.80 4.68 -0.19
C LEU A 117 -7.72 5.81 -0.67
N ARG A 118 -8.86 6.03 -0.01
CA ARG A 118 -9.77 7.14 -0.35
C ARG A 118 -9.09 8.49 -0.17
N ALA A 119 -8.38 8.69 0.93
CA ALA A 119 -7.60 9.89 1.18
C ALA A 119 -6.47 10.06 0.15
N PHE A 120 -5.78 8.97 -0.21
CA PHE A 120 -4.76 8.99 -1.25
C PHE A 120 -5.34 9.44 -2.60
N PHE A 121 -6.49 8.94 -3.03
CA PHE A 121 -7.10 9.36 -4.29
C PHE A 121 -7.70 10.76 -4.25
N HIS A 122 -8.10 11.25 -3.07
CA HIS A 122 -8.45 12.65 -2.89
C HIS A 122 -7.23 13.56 -3.07
N ASP A 123 -6.11 13.21 -2.44
CA ASP A 123 -4.88 14.01 -2.47
C ASP A 123 -4.11 13.88 -3.79
N CYS A 124 -4.21 12.72 -4.45
CA CYS A 124 -3.52 12.36 -5.68
C CYS A 124 -4.55 11.74 -6.65
N PRO A 125 -5.43 12.56 -7.26
CA PRO A 125 -6.43 12.06 -8.19
C PRO A 125 -5.76 11.36 -9.37
N PRO A 126 -6.29 10.20 -9.83
CA PRO A 126 -5.85 9.59 -11.07
C PRO A 126 -5.98 10.58 -12.23
N ALA A 127 -5.03 10.54 -13.18
CA ALA A 127 -5.19 11.27 -14.42
C ALA A 127 -6.48 10.79 -15.13
N ALA A 128 -7.29 11.76 -15.57
CA ALA A 128 -8.52 11.51 -16.33
C ALA A 128 -8.25 10.76 -17.65
#